data_AF-A0A2G1MBS2-F1
#
_entry.id   AF-A0A2G1MBS2-F1
#
_cell.length_a   1.000
_cell.length_b   1.000
_cell.length_c   1.000
_cell.angle_alpha   90.00
_cell.angle_beta   90.00
_cell.angle_gamma   90.00
#
_symmetry.space_group_name_H-M   'P 1'
#
loop_
_entity.id
_entity.type
_entity.pdbx_description
1 polymer ?
#
loop_
_entity_poly.entity_id
_entity_poly.type
_entity_poly.pdbx_seq_one_letter_code
_entity_poly.pdbx_strand_id
1 'polypeptide(L)'
;MLRPMIAPIAALHGLSALAFAILLWITRGSPEVPATVTGDPSLPRLEGEGVVLHGRVAVPKSAPLFVVLHGGPGGDHRSLLAL
;
A
#
# COMPACT_ATOMS: atom_id res chain seq x y z
N MET A 1 -33.22 35.03 15.10
CA MET A 1 -31.96 35.21 14.35
C MET A 1 -31.04 33.97 14.36
N LEU A 2 -31.23 33.00 15.25
CA LEU A 2 -30.37 31.80 15.34
C LEU A 2 -30.60 30.75 14.21
N ARG A 3 -31.86 30.58 13.77
CA ARG A 3 -32.24 29.64 12.68
C ARG A 3 -31.53 29.87 11.33
N PRO A 4 -31.40 31.09 10.78
CA PRO A 4 -30.71 31.31 9.51
C PRO A 4 -29.19 31.06 9.59
N MET A 5 -28.58 31.07 10.78
CA MET A 5 -27.16 30.74 10.97
C MET A 5 -26.94 29.22 11.11
N ILE A 6 -27.90 28.48 11.68
CA ILE A 6 -27.82 27.02 11.84
C ILE A 6 -28.00 26.30 10.50
N ALA A 7 -28.89 26.79 9.63
CA ALA A 7 -29.20 26.18 8.34
C ALA A 7 -27.99 25.95 7.42
N PRO A 8 -27.10 26.95 7.15
CA PRO A 8 -25.93 26.74 6.29
C PRO A 8 -24.90 25.80 6.92
N ILE A 9 -24.75 25.82 8.24
CA ILE A 9 -23.84 24.91 8.97
C ILE A 9 -24.35 23.47 8.81
N ALA A 10 -25.64 23.23 9.04
CA ALA A 10 -26.23 21.92 8.86
C ALA A 10 -26.13 21.43 7.40
N ALA A 11 -26.34 22.31 6.43
CA ALA A 11 -26.20 22.00 5.01
C ALA A 11 -24.76 21.60 4.65
N LEU A 12 -23.75 22.33 5.14
CA LEU A 12 -22.35 22.00 4.92
C LEU A 12 -22.00 20.63 5.49
N HIS A 13 -22.39 20.35 6.73
CA HIS A 13 -22.13 19.04 7.37
C HIS A 13 -22.82 17.90 6.62
N GLY A 14 -24.07 18.10 6.19
CA GLY A 14 -24.80 17.12 5.39
C GLY A 14 -24.10 16.85 4.06
N LEU A 15 -23.62 17.90 3.38
CA LEU A 15 -22.88 17.76 2.13
C LEU A 15 -21.53 17.07 2.32
N SER A 16 -20.79 17.41 3.38
CA SER A 16 -19.52 16.74 3.72
C SER A 16 -19.71 15.26 4.05
N ALA A 17 -20.75 14.93 4.82
CA ALA A 17 -21.08 13.54 5.14
C ALA A 17 -21.47 12.74 3.90
N LEU A 18 -22.26 13.34 2.99
CA LEU A 18 -22.63 12.72 1.72
C LEU A 18 -21.41 12.51 0.83
N ALA A 19 -20.54 13.52 0.70
CA ALA A 19 -19.30 13.41 -0.07
C ALA A 19 -18.39 12.31 0.50
N PHE A 20 -18.24 12.24 1.83
CA PHE A 20 -17.48 11.19 2.50
C PHE A 20 -18.06 9.79 2.22
N ALA A 21 -19.37 9.61 2.32
CA ALA A 21 -20.03 8.34 2.03
C ALA A 21 -19.85 7.91 0.57
N ILE A 22 -19.95 8.85 -0.37
CA ILE A 22 -19.68 8.59 -1.80
C ILE A 22 -18.22 8.17 -1.99
N LEU A 23 -17.27 8.89 -1.39
CA LEU A 23 -15.85 8.57 -1.48
C LEU A 23 -15.53 7.18 -0.91
N LEU A 24 -16.12 6.80 0.22
CA LEU A 24 -16.00 5.45 0.76
C LEU A 24 -16.59 4.41 -0.20
N TRP A 25 -17.75 4.68 -0.79
CA TRP A 25 -18.40 3.75 -1.71
C TRP A 25 -17.59 3.49 -2.98
N ILE A 26 -16.96 4.53 -3.54
CA ILE A 26 -16.16 4.39 -4.77
C ILE A 26 -14.76 3.83 -4.50
N THR A 27 -14.22 3.97 -3.28
CA THR A 27 -12.88 3.47 -2.92
C THR A 27 -12.87 2.09 -2.27
N ARG A 28 -14.03 1.50 -1.98
CA ARG A 28 -14.15 0.14 -1.38
C ARG A 28 -13.72 -1.03 -2.27
N GLY A 29 -13.26 -0.77 -3.50
CA GLY A 29 -12.77 -1.81 -4.39
C GLY A 29 -11.58 -2.54 -3.77
N SER A 30 -11.37 -3.80 -4.16
CA SER A 30 -10.15 -4.51 -3.79
C SER A 30 -8.94 -3.75 -4.34
N PRO A 31 -7.92 -3.44 -3.52
CA PRO A 31 -6.71 -2.83 -4.03
C PRO A 31 -6.08 -3.75 -5.08
N GLU A 32 -5.77 -3.20 -6.26
CA GLU A 32 -4.99 -3.92 -7.25
C GLU A 32 -3.57 -4.08 -6.71
N VAL A 33 -3.19 -5.32 -6.43
CA VAL A 33 -1.83 -5.66 -6.02
C VAL A 33 -1.05 -6.03 -7.29
N PRO A 34 0.16 -5.47 -7.50
CA PRO A 34 1.03 -5.87 -8.61
C PRO A 34 1.23 -7.39 -8.68
N ALA A 35 1.53 -7.89 -9.87
CA ALA A 35 1.86 -9.30 -10.07
C ALA A 35 3.00 -9.73 -9.14
N THR A 36 2.84 -10.87 -8.48
CA THR A 36 3.91 -11.43 -7.63
C THR A 36 4.97 -12.13 -8.49
N VAL A 37 6.06 -12.59 -7.88
CA VAL A 37 7.11 -13.38 -8.55
C VAL A 37 6.62 -14.65 -9.25
N THR A 38 5.41 -15.14 -8.95
CA THR A 38 4.79 -16.25 -9.69
C THR A 38 4.20 -15.83 -11.04
N GLY A 39 3.83 -14.56 -11.19
CA GLY A 39 3.18 -14.00 -12.39
C GLY A 39 4.06 -13.06 -13.20
N ASP A 40 5.10 -12.50 -12.60
CA ASP A 40 6.05 -11.60 -13.27
C ASP A 40 7.50 -12.08 -13.06
N PRO A 41 8.13 -12.66 -14.10
CA PRO A 41 9.47 -13.17 -13.98
C PRO A 41 10.56 -12.07 -13.98
N SER A 42 10.23 -10.81 -14.29
CA SER A 42 11.19 -9.71 -14.30
C SER A 42 11.54 -9.22 -12.88
N LEU A 43 10.77 -9.62 -11.88
CA LEU A 43 10.96 -9.21 -10.50
C LEU A 43 12.18 -9.90 -9.85
N PRO A 44 12.90 -9.19 -8.96
CA PRO A 44 13.96 -9.79 -8.14
C PRO A 44 13.42 -10.96 -7.31
N ARG A 45 14.12 -12.09 -7.35
CA ARG A 45 13.66 -13.31 -6.72
C ARG A 45 14.77 -14.06 -5.99
N LEU A 46 14.36 -14.80 -4.98
CA LEU A 46 15.15 -15.82 -4.29
C LEU A 46 14.42 -17.15 -4.46
N GLU A 47 15.15 -18.21 -4.82
CA GLU A 47 14.59 -19.54 -5.05
C GLU A 47 15.31 -20.57 -4.17
N GLY A 48 14.56 -21.48 -3.55
CA GLY A 48 15.09 -22.57 -2.73
C GLY A 48 13.99 -23.49 -2.20
N GLU A 49 14.26 -24.79 -2.07
CA GLU A 49 13.29 -25.80 -1.59
C GLU A 49 11.92 -25.75 -2.29
N GLY A 50 11.89 -25.42 -3.58
CA GLY A 50 10.65 -25.28 -4.36
C GLY A 50 9.82 -24.02 -4.07
N VAL A 51 10.35 -23.08 -3.28
CA VAL A 51 9.71 -21.80 -2.96
C VAL A 51 10.39 -20.67 -3.73
N VAL A 52 9.57 -19.77 -4.30
CA VAL A 52 10.01 -18.53 -4.96
C VAL A 52 9.55 -17.33 -4.13
N LEU A 53 10.49 -16.49 -3.70
CA LEU A 53 10.22 -15.31 -2.89
C LEU A 53 10.67 -14.05 -3.64
N HIS A 54 9.90 -12.97 -3.52
CA HIS A 54 10.35 -11.64 -3.95
C HIS A 54 11.48 -11.17 -3.03
N GLY A 55 12.65 -10.88 -3.57
CA GLY A 55 13.79 -10.51 -2.75
C GLY A 55 15.09 -10.33 -3.52
N ARG A 56 16.07 -9.73 -2.84
CA ARG A 56 17.42 -9.49 -3.37
C ARG A 56 18.43 -9.63 -2.24
N VAL A 57 19.58 -10.19 -2.57
CA VAL A 57 20.78 -10.14 -1.71
C VAL A 57 21.67 -9.00 -2.20
N ALA A 58 22.09 -8.12 -1.30
CA ALA A 58 22.99 -7.01 -1.59
C ALA A 58 24.28 -7.13 -0.75
N VAL A 59 25.42 -6.78 -1.36
CA VAL A 59 26.75 -6.61 -0.72
C VAL A 59 27.38 -7.92 -0.14
N PRO A 60 28.66 -7.95 0.28
CA PRO A 60 29.56 -9.07 -0.01
C PRO A 60 29.30 -10.29 0.87
N LYS A 61 29.57 -11.48 0.33
CA LYS A 61 29.36 -12.79 1.01
C LYS A 61 30.10 -12.95 2.35
N SER A 62 31.07 -12.09 2.66
CA SER A 62 31.87 -12.12 3.90
C SER A 62 31.28 -11.30 5.05
N ALA A 63 30.21 -10.52 4.82
CA ALA A 63 29.56 -9.77 5.88
C ALA A 63 28.57 -10.64 6.68
N PRO A 64 28.28 -10.31 7.94
CA PRO A 64 27.18 -10.93 8.68
C PRO A 64 25.86 -10.82 7.91
N LEU A 65 25.06 -11.88 7.94
CA LEU A 65 23.76 -11.90 7.28
C LEU A 65 22.75 -11.04 8.05
N PHE A 66 22.14 -10.09 7.35
CA PHE A 66 20.95 -9.37 7.83
C PHE A 66 19.78 -9.69 6.91
N VAL A 67 18.66 -10.09 7.50
CA VAL A 67 17.41 -10.32 6.78
C VAL A 67 16.45 -9.19 7.11
N VAL A 68 15.96 -8.51 6.08
CA VAL A 68 15.02 -7.39 6.21
C VAL A 68 13.75 -7.75 5.48
N LEU A 69 12.61 -7.64 6.17
CA LEU A 69 11.28 -7.89 5.62
C LEU A 69 10.53 -6.57 5.53
N HIS A 70 9.94 -6.28 4.37
CA HIS A 70 9.06 -5.13 4.21
C HIS A 70 7.62 -5.49 4.61
N GLY A 71 6.82 -4.48 4.95
CA GLY A 71 5.39 -4.62 5.18
C GLY A 71 4.57 -4.26 3.93
N GLY A 72 3.26 -4.52 4.01
CA GLY A 72 2.27 -4.11 3.01
C GLY A 72 2.28 -4.94 1.73
N PRO A 73 1.11 -5.13 1.08
CA PRO A 73 1.01 -5.83 -0.20
C PRO A 73 1.60 -4.99 -1.34
N GLY A 74 2.31 -5.64 -2.27
CA GLY A 74 2.79 -5.02 -3.51
C GLY A 74 4.00 -4.08 -3.37
N GLY A 75 4.51 -3.86 -2.16
CA GLY A 75 5.73 -3.08 -1.94
C GLY A 75 7.00 -3.83 -2.34
N ASP A 76 8.01 -3.10 -2.80
CA ASP A 76 9.38 -3.60 -3.02
C ASP A 76 10.34 -3.01 -1.97
N HIS A 77 11.54 -3.59 -1.84
CA HIS A 77 12.62 -3.17 -0.94
C HIS A 77 13.06 -1.70 -1.12
N ARG A 78 12.62 -1.00 -2.16
CA ARG A 78 13.00 0.38 -2.47
C ARG A 78 12.65 1.37 -1.36
N SER A 79 11.59 1.13 -0.59
CA SER A 79 11.24 1.95 0.57
C SER A 79 12.25 1.83 1.73
N LEU A 80 13.11 0.81 1.71
CA LEU A 80 14.15 0.56 2.71
C LEU A 80 15.51 1.07 2.26
N LEU A 81 15.62 1.60 1.03
CA LEU A 81 16.84 2.22 0.54
C LEU A 81 16.94 3.63 1.15
N ALA A 82 18.11 3.96 1.71
CA ALA A 82 18.44 5.33 2.04
C ALA A 82 18.62 6.09 0.73
N LEU A 83 17.58 6.82 0.30
CA LEU A 83 17.60 7.73 -0.85
C LEU A 83 18.13 9.11 -0.45
#